data_AF-A0A1M3NHQ3-F1
#
_entry.id   AF-A0A1M3NHQ3-F1
#
_cell.length_a   1.000
_cell.length_b   1.000
_cell.length_c   1.000
_cell.angle_alpha   90.00
_cell.angle_beta   90.00
_cell.angle_gamma   90.00
#
_symmetry.space_group_name_H-M   'P 1'
#
loop_
_entity.id
_entity.type
_entity.pdbx_description
1 polymer ?
#
loop_
_entity_poly.entity_id
_entity_poly.type
_entity_poly.pdbx_seq_one_letter_code
_entity_poly.pdbx_strand_id
1 'polypeptide(L)'
;MGAALHHPQPEHGQPTTRAKALMLDVPPMPLVVREGVFDAWSWCKSDVLEWRRPVGSSASAFASTSSTVQGQNPADLVFVMREECSFLPRELARLHAFGYGLDAELALAPYAIDDATDLLYEHDTRPGEVFWLAAGTLDALVWGLHDWVHFHNHGPFDEPAMTELQCDLVALAWLRLNAPRIGLTEAALDDVAHSLATLSRKRFADEEVTSPVADLDALFLGPYPSRL
;
A
#
# COMPACT_ATOMS: atom_id res chain seq x y z
N MET A 1 12.62 30.10 -56.55
CA MET A 1 11.57 30.33 -55.53
C MET A 1 11.10 28.96 -55.05
N GLY A 2 11.78 28.40 -54.05
CA GLY A 2 11.45 27.09 -53.47
C GLY A 2 10.72 27.30 -52.15
N ALA A 3 9.54 26.71 -52.02
CA ALA A 3 8.71 26.80 -50.83
C ALA A 3 9.38 26.09 -49.65
N ALA A 4 9.55 26.80 -48.54
CA ALA A 4 10.02 26.24 -47.29
C ALA A 4 8.92 25.36 -46.67
N LEU A 5 9.23 24.08 -46.46
CA LEU A 5 8.41 23.15 -45.70
C LEU A 5 8.54 23.52 -44.22
N HIS A 6 7.44 23.98 -43.64
CA HIS A 6 7.32 24.20 -42.20
C HIS A 6 7.15 22.84 -41.52
N HIS A 7 8.16 22.37 -40.81
CA HIS A 7 8.00 21.29 -39.84
C HIS A 7 7.41 21.88 -38.55
N PRO A 8 6.22 21.45 -38.11
CA PRO A 8 5.77 21.78 -36.77
C PRO A 8 6.69 21.09 -35.76
N GLN A 9 7.22 21.87 -34.82
CA GLN A 9 7.91 21.31 -33.66
C GLN A 9 6.92 20.48 -32.83
N PRO A 10 7.33 19.33 -32.28
CA PRO A 10 6.51 18.65 -31.30
C PRO A 10 6.42 19.53 -30.06
N GLU A 11 5.19 19.94 -29.73
CA GLU A 11 4.89 20.59 -28.47
C GLU A 11 5.36 19.67 -27.34
N HIS A 12 6.29 20.17 -26.52
CA HIS A 12 6.59 19.58 -25.23
C HIS A 12 5.34 19.67 -24.37
N GLY A 13 4.51 18.62 -24.43
CA GLY A 13 3.40 18.43 -23.52
C GLY A 13 3.94 18.42 -22.09
N GLN A 14 3.69 19.49 -21.34
CA GLN A 14 3.85 19.45 -19.90
C GLN A 14 2.96 18.33 -19.35
N PRO A 15 3.46 17.45 -18.47
CA PRO A 15 2.61 16.48 -17.83
C PRO A 15 1.62 17.23 -16.95
N THR A 16 0.35 17.23 -17.36
CA THR A 16 -0.74 17.70 -16.51
C THR A 16 -0.81 16.77 -15.31
N THR A 17 -0.31 17.18 -14.15
CA THR A 17 -0.40 16.40 -12.92
C THR A 17 -1.88 16.26 -12.54
N ARG A 18 -2.47 15.11 -12.87
CA ARG A 18 -3.85 14.72 -12.54
C ARG A 18 -3.95 13.94 -11.23
N ALA A 19 -2.92 13.94 -10.40
CA ALA A 19 -2.95 13.33 -9.08
C ALA A 19 -2.43 14.28 -8.00
N LYS A 20 -3.04 14.27 -6.81
CA LYS A 20 -2.59 15.01 -5.63
C LYS A 20 -1.72 14.08 -4.79
N ALA A 21 -0.49 14.52 -4.51
CA ALA A 21 0.42 13.83 -3.60
C ALA A 21 0.13 14.20 -2.13
N LEU A 22 0.29 13.20 -1.26
CA LEU A 22 0.21 13.31 0.19
C LEU A 22 1.30 12.44 0.80
N MET A 23 2.09 13.00 1.72
CA MET A 23 3.02 12.20 2.52
C MET A 23 2.25 11.60 3.70
N LEU A 24 2.25 10.27 3.79
CA LEU A 24 1.69 9.52 4.90
C LEU A 24 2.80 9.19 5.90
N ASP A 25 2.54 9.37 7.19
CA ASP A 25 3.43 8.93 8.24
C ASP A 25 3.25 7.42 8.44
N VAL A 26 4.30 6.64 8.20
CA VAL A 26 4.29 5.17 8.27
C VAL A 26 5.47 4.68 9.13
N PRO A 27 5.56 5.10 10.41
CA PRO A 27 6.70 4.79 11.25
C PRO A 27 6.76 3.29 11.60
N PRO A 28 7.94 2.76 12.01
CA PRO A 28 8.06 1.38 12.45
C PRO A 28 7.15 1.11 13.66
N MET A 29 6.36 0.05 13.59
CA MET A 29 5.41 -0.32 14.65
C MET A 29 5.94 -1.48 15.51
N PRO A 30 5.55 -1.56 16.79
CA PRO A 30 5.79 -2.75 17.62
C PRO A 30 5.30 -4.04 16.96
N LEU A 31 6.02 -5.15 17.17
CA LEU A 31 5.49 -6.46 16.79
C LEU A 31 4.38 -6.91 17.73
N VAL A 32 3.37 -7.54 17.16
CA VAL A 32 2.25 -8.21 17.84
C VAL A 32 2.22 -9.71 17.56
N VAL A 33 3.12 -10.17 16.69
CA VAL A 33 3.35 -11.59 16.39
C VAL A 33 4.58 -12.10 17.12
N ARG A 34 4.70 -13.42 17.23
CA ARG A 34 5.83 -14.07 17.88
C ARG A 34 7.14 -13.82 17.14
N GLU A 35 8.24 -13.87 17.88
CA GLU A 35 9.59 -13.77 17.32
C GLU A 35 9.80 -14.79 16.19
N GLY A 36 10.45 -14.35 15.11
CA GLY A 36 10.75 -15.18 13.94
C GLY A 36 9.69 -15.19 12.85
N VAL A 37 8.44 -14.77 13.13
CA VAL A 37 7.41 -14.60 12.09
C VAL A 37 7.65 -13.36 11.24
N PHE A 38 8.07 -12.29 11.88
CA PHE A 38 8.26 -10.99 11.26
C PHE A 38 9.61 -10.42 11.71
N ASP A 39 10.49 -10.06 10.78
CA ASP A 39 11.85 -9.62 11.09
C ASP A 39 11.93 -8.13 11.53
N ALA A 40 10.80 -7.44 11.57
CA ALA A 40 10.55 -6.21 12.32
C ALA A 40 11.36 -4.98 11.88
N TRP A 41 11.24 -4.57 10.62
CA TRP A 41 11.91 -3.36 10.11
C TRP A 41 13.44 -3.44 10.22
N SER A 42 13.99 -4.65 10.40
CA SER A 42 15.40 -4.84 10.75
C SER A 42 16.34 -4.40 9.63
N TRP A 43 15.94 -4.69 8.39
CA TRP A 43 16.71 -4.36 7.20
C TRP A 43 16.39 -2.97 6.67
N CYS A 44 15.10 -2.58 6.64
CA CYS A 44 14.66 -1.25 6.26
C CYS A 44 13.58 -0.73 7.18
N LYS A 45 13.80 0.44 7.78
CA LYS A 45 12.77 1.17 8.52
C LYS A 45 11.89 1.95 7.55
N SER A 46 10.59 1.93 7.80
CA SER A 46 9.63 2.82 7.16
C SER A 46 9.57 4.15 7.90
N ASP A 47 9.35 5.26 7.19
CA ASP A 47 9.14 6.58 7.78
C ASP A 47 7.96 7.31 7.13
N VAL A 48 8.01 7.50 5.82
CA VAL A 48 7.00 8.17 5.03
C VAL A 48 6.69 7.40 3.75
N LEU A 49 5.43 7.44 3.35
CA LEU A 49 4.96 6.92 2.07
C LEU A 49 4.35 8.06 1.28
N GLU A 50 4.87 8.33 0.08
CA GLU A 50 4.18 9.21 -0.86
C GLU A 50 2.98 8.47 -1.45
N TRP A 51 1.78 8.89 -1.08
CA TRP A 51 0.54 8.44 -1.69
C TRP A 51 0.02 9.49 -2.65
N ARG A 52 -0.39 9.08 -3.85
CA ARG A 52 -1.07 9.92 -4.82
C ARG A 52 -2.50 9.43 -5.00
N ARG A 53 -3.41 10.38 -5.16
CA ARG A 53 -4.83 10.14 -5.48
C ARG A 53 -5.27 10.95 -6.70
N PRO A 54 -6.25 10.50 -7.51
CA PRO A 54 -6.71 11.26 -8.68
C PRO A 54 -7.29 12.63 -8.31
N VAL A 55 -6.97 13.64 -9.12
CA VAL A 55 -7.51 15.00 -9.05
C VAL A 55 -8.99 14.94 -9.43
N GLY A 56 -9.86 15.46 -8.57
CA GLY A 56 -11.31 15.39 -8.71
C GLY A 56 -11.98 14.44 -7.73
N SER A 57 -11.23 13.52 -7.10
CA SER A 57 -11.73 12.76 -5.95
C SER A 57 -11.76 13.67 -4.72
N SER A 58 -12.96 14.03 -4.26
CA SER A 58 -13.12 14.71 -2.97
C SER A 58 -12.80 13.76 -1.83
N ALA A 59 -12.34 14.27 -0.68
CA ALA A 59 -12.08 13.41 0.49
C ALA A 59 -13.34 12.64 0.93
N SER A 60 -14.52 13.27 0.81
CA SER A 60 -15.80 12.62 1.06
C SER A 60 -16.10 11.50 0.06
N ALA A 61 -15.82 11.71 -1.23
CA ALA A 61 -15.97 10.67 -2.24
C ALA A 61 -15.01 9.50 -1.99
N PHE A 62 -13.75 9.78 -1.63
CA PHE A 62 -12.77 8.76 -1.27
C PHE A 62 -13.18 7.93 -0.04
N ALA A 63 -13.71 8.58 1.01
CA ALA A 63 -14.22 7.87 2.18
C ALA A 63 -15.48 7.04 1.86
N SER A 64 -16.28 7.50 0.89
CA SER A 64 -17.53 6.85 0.47
C SER A 64 -17.34 5.73 -0.56
N THR A 65 -16.15 5.59 -1.16
CA THR A 65 -15.81 4.49 -2.07
C THR A 65 -15.37 3.23 -1.32
N SER A 66 -15.66 3.14 -0.02
CA SER A 66 -15.38 1.96 0.79
C SER A 66 -16.16 0.73 0.27
N SER A 67 -15.49 -0.12 -0.50
CA SER A 67 -15.80 -1.54 -0.54
C SER A 67 -15.37 -2.14 0.80
N THR A 68 -16.12 -3.12 1.30
CA THR A 68 -15.63 -4.00 2.36
C THR A 68 -14.23 -4.50 2.00
N VAL A 69 -13.26 -4.40 2.92
CA VAL A 69 -11.92 -4.95 2.70
C VAL A 69 -12.05 -6.47 2.63
N GLN A 70 -11.85 -7.03 1.45
CA GLN A 70 -11.90 -8.47 1.17
C GLN A 70 -10.49 -8.98 0.88
N GLY A 71 -10.29 -10.31 0.92
CA GLY A 71 -9.00 -10.96 0.69
C GLY A 71 -8.47 -10.91 -0.76
N GLN A 72 -9.02 -10.06 -1.62
CA GLN A 72 -8.53 -9.87 -3.00
C GLN A 72 -7.94 -8.48 -3.15
N ASN A 73 -6.86 -8.40 -3.95
CA ASN A 73 -6.26 -7.11 -4.31
C ASN A 73 -7.28 -6.25 -5.06
N PRO A 74 -7.56 -5.02 -4.57
CA PRO A 74 -8.50 -4.13 -5.23
C PRO A 74 -7.92 -3.61 -6.55
N ALA A 75 -8.81 -3.21 -7.46
CA ALA A 75 -8.40 -2.42 -8.61
C ALA A 75 -7.87 -1.04 -8.17
N ASP A 76 -7.15 -0.35 -9.06
CA ASP A 76 -6.60 0.99 -8.79
C ASP A 76 -5.62 1.07 -7.60
N LEU A 77 -4.96 -0.04 -7.28
CA LEU A 77 -3.84 -0.18 -6.36
C LEU A 77 -2.57 -0.54 -7.14
N VAL A 78 -1.54 0.31 -7.06
CA VAL A 78 -0.22 -0.02 -7.62
C VAL A 78 0.91 0.82 -7.00
N PHE A 79 2.09 0.22 -6.83
CA PHE A 79 3.33 0.93 -6.51
C PHE A 79 4.01 1.38 -7.79
N VAL A 80 3.99 2.69 -8.05
CA VAL A 80 4.58 3.28 -9.23
C VAL A 80 6.04 3.62 -8.94
N MET A 81 6.91 3.25 -9.86
CA MET A 81 8.34 3.50 -9.76
C MET A 81 8.63 4.99 -10.00
N ARG A 82 9.52 5.56 -9.18
CA ARG A 82 10.04 6.92 -9.33
C ARG A 82 10.93 7.03 -10.55
N GLU A 83 11.76 6.01 -10.76
CA GLU A 83 12.65 5.80 -11.91
C GLU A 83 12.64 4.32 -12.29
N GLU A 84 13.10 3.97 -13.49
CA GLU A 84 13.16 2.55 -13.89
C GLU A 84 14.09 1.76 -12.95
N CYS A 85 13.56 0.68 -12.38
CA CYS A 85 14.30 -0.26 -11.55
C CYS A 85 14.42 -1.62 -12.26
N SER A 86 15.54 -1.86 -12.93
CA SER A 86 15.66 -2.94 -13.92
C SER A 86 15.66 -4.35 -13.34
N PHE A 87 16.04 -4.50 -12.07
CA PHE A 87 16.03 -5.79 -11.35
C PHE A 87 14.64 -6.17 -10.82
N LEU A 88 13.68 -5.24 -10.79
CA LEU A 88 12.33 -5.51 -10.30
C LEU A 88 11.38 -5.97 -11.42
N PRO A 89 10.42 -6.87 -11.11
CA PRO A 89 9.29 -7.16 -11.98
C PRO A 89 8.48 -5.90 -12.24
N ARG A 90 8.17 -5.59 -13.51
CA ARG A 90 7.55 -4.31 -13.85
C ARG A 90 6.59 -4.37 -15.01
N GLU A 91 5.56 -3.54 -14.93
CA GLU A 91 4.57 -3.31 -15.97
C GLU A 91 4.28 -1.82 -16.12
N LEU A 92 3.50 -1.44 -17.13
CA LEU A 92 3.04 -0.05 -17.28
C LEU A 92 2.02 0.29 -16.21
N ALA A 93 2.26 1.35 -15.44
CA ALA A 93 1.40 1.77 -14.34
C ALA A 93 -0.04 2.11 -14.80
N ARG A 94 -0.20 2.62 -16.03
CA ARG A 94 -1.51 2.94 -16.61
C ARG A 94 -2.44 1.73 -16.80
N LEU A 95 -1.92 0.50 -16.72
CA LEU A 95 -2.72 -0.73 -16.78
C LEU A 95 -3.46 -0.99 -15.46
N HIS A 96 -2.98 -0.37 -14.37
CA HIS A 96 -3.39 -0.68 -13.00
C HIS A 96 -4.00 0.51 -12.25
N ALA A 97 -3.65 1.74 -12.62
CA ALA A 97 -4.13 2.98 -11.97
C ALA A 97 -4.85 3.91 -12.95
N PHE A 98 -6.13 3.64 -13.21
CA PHE A 98 -6.92 4.42 -14.16
C PHE A 98 -7.23 5.82 -13.61
N GLY A 99 -7.25 6.82 -14.50
CA GLY A 99 -7.59 8.20 -14.12
C GLY A 99 -6.47 9.01 -13.46
N TYR A 100 -5.31 8.40 -13.19
CA TYR A 100 -4.13 9.10 -12.65
C TYR A 100 -3.39 9.97 -13.66
N GLY A 101 -3.67 9.79 -14.96
CA GLY A 101 -2.95 10.49 -16.03
C GLY A 101 -1.55 9.95 -16.28
N LEU A 102 -1.29 8.70 -15.89
CA LEU A 102 -0.04 7.97 -16.19
C LEU A 102 -0.03 7.52 -17.65
N ASP A 103 1.14 7.51 -18.26
CA ASP A 103 1.34 7.09 -19.66
C ASP A 103 2.47 6.07 -19.78
N ALA A 104 3.71 6.49 -19.49
CA ALA A 104 4.91 5.68 -19.68
C ALA A 104 5.54 5.22 -18.35
N GLU A 105 5.01 5.67 -17.23
CA GLU A 105 5.49 5.30 -15.90
C GLU A 105 5.39 3.79 -15.69
N LEU A 106 6.46 3.23 -15.13
CA LEU A 106 6.53 1.83 -14.75
C LEU A 106 6.03 1.66 -13.31
N ALA A 107 5.48 0.50 -13.04
CA ALA A 107 5.00 0.09 -11.74
C ALA A 107 5.52 -1.31 -11.42
N LEU A 108 5.57 -1.63 -10.13
CA LEU A 108 5.71 -3.02 -9.69
C LEU A 108 4.58 -3.85 -10.30
N ALA A 109 4.92 -4.99 -10.89
CA ALA A 109 3.92 -5.91 -11.43
C ALA A 109 2.98 -6.39 -10.30
N PRO A 110 1.66 -6.55 -10.56
CA PRO A 110 0.75 -7.10 -9.57
C PRO A 110 1.24 -8.46 -9.04
N TYR A 111 1.02 -8.72 -7.74
CA TYR A 111 1.41 -9.96 -7.06
C TYR A 111 2.94 -10.20 -6.94
N ALA A 112 3.78 -9.24 -7.31
CA ALA A 112 5.24 -9.37 -7.25
C ALA A 112 5.86 -8.75 -5.99
N ILE A 113 5.08 -8.52 -4.93
CA ILE A 113 5.55 -7.83 -3.71
C ILE A 113 6.59 -8.64 -2.95
N ASP A 114 6.36 -9.95 -2.79
CA ASP A 114 7.29 -10.83 -2.08
C ASP A 114 8.63 -10.89 -2.83
N ASP A 115 8.59 -11.20 -4.14
CA ASP A 115 9.78 -11.19 -5.01
C ASP A 115 10.50 -9.83 -4.98
N ALA A 116 9.75 -8.72 -5.02
CA ALA A 116 10.33 -7.39 -4.99
C ALA A 116 10.98 -7.06 -3.64
N THR A 117 10.42 -7.55 -2.54
CA THR A 117 10.99 -7.34 -1.20
C THR A 117 12.35 -8.01 -1.08
N ASP A 118 12.46 -9.26 -1.53
CA ASP A 118 13.73 -10.00 -1.54
C ASP A 118 14.76 -9.31 -2.45
N LEU A 119 14.35 -8.92 -3.66
CA LEU A 119 15.24 -8.22 -4.60
C LEU A 119 15.69 -6.84 -4.07
N LEU A 120 14.81 -6.08 -3.42
CA LEU A 120 15.19 -4.82 -2.78
C LEU A 120 16.20 -5.04 -1.67
N TYR A 121 16.02 -6.09 -0.86
CA TYR A 121 16.96 -6.47 0.19
C TYR A 121 18.33 -6.87 -0.39
N GLU A 122 18.35 -7.74 -1.41
CA GLU A 122 19.57 -8.17 -2.11
C GLU A 122 20.37 -6.99 -2.68
N HIS A 123 19.67 -5.94 -3.12
CA HIS A 123 20.25 -4.75 -3.73
C HIS A 123 20.44 -3.57 -2.74
N ASP A 124 20.23 -3.76 -1.43
CA ASP A 124 20.30 -2.71 -0.40
C ASP A 124 19.54 -1.43 -0.78
N THR A 125 18.35 -1.60 -1.38
CA THR A 125 17.55 -0.52 -1.94
C THR A 125 16.28 -0.32 -1.13
N ARG A 126 16.00 0.91 -0.69
CA ARG A 126 14.83 1.17 0.15
C ARG A 126 13.56 1.33 -0.70
N PRO A 127 12.42 0.74 -0.30
CA PRO A 127 11.17 0.87 -1.06
C PRO A 127 10.74 2.33 -1.24
N GLY A 128 10.98 3.22 -0.26
CA GLY A 128 10.67 4.66 -0.35
C GLY A 128 11.45 5.42 -1.43
N GLU A 129 12.64 4.93 -1.79
CA GLU A 129 13.48 5.49 -2.83
C GLU A 129 13.06 5.03 -4.23
N VAL A 130 12.34 3.91 -4.31
CA VAL A 130 11.89 3.32 -5.57
C VAL A 130 10.44 3.67 -5.87
N PHE A 131 9.57 3.69 -4.87
CA PHE A 131 8.13 3.70 -5.08
C PHE A 131 7.42 4.93 -4.51
N TRP A 132 6.27 5.21 -5.12
CA TRP A 132 5.15 5.91 -4.51
C TRP A 132 3.86 5.10 -4.76
N LEU A 133 2.86 5.27 -3.91
CA LEU A 133 1.61 4.50 -3.96
C LEU A 133 0.55 5.25 -4.76
N ALA A 134 -0.03 4.60 -5.77
CA ALA A 134 -1.30 4.99 -6.37
C ALA A 134 -2.42 4.13 -5.76
N ALA A 135 -3.35 4.75 -5.05
CA ALA A 135 -4.52 4.08 -4.48
C ALA A 135 -5.76 4.98 -4.57
N GLY A 136 -6.72 4.59 -5.42
CA GLY A 136 -7.87 5.43 -5.78
C GLY A 136 -9.05 5.41 -4.79
N THR A 137 -9.14 4.35 -3.99
CA THR A 137 -10.23 4.06 -3.06
C THR A 137 -9.69 3.74 -1.66
N LEU A 138 -10.57 3.72 -0.65
CA LEU A 138 -10.15 3.45 0.73
C LEU A 138 -9.60 2.02 0.91
N ASP A 139 -10.26 1.02 0.33
CA ASP A 139 -9.79 -0.37 0.33
C ASP A 139 -8.45 -0.53 -0.41
N ALA A 140 -8.26 0.15 -1.54
CA ALA A 140 -6.97 0.22 -2.23
C ALA A 140 -5.88 0.85 -1.36
N LEU A 141 -6.20 1.89 -0.59
CA LEU A 141 -5.23 2.49 0.32
C LEU A 141 -4.90 1.56 1.50
N VAL A 142 -5.89 0.84 2.05
CA VAL A 142 -5.68 -0.15 3.11
C VAL A 142 -4.74 -1.25 2.62
N TRP A 143 -5.03 -1.83 1.45
CA TRP A 143 -4.18 -2.86 0.84
C TRP A 143 -2.79 -2.32 0.47
N GLY A 144 -2.69 -1.11 -0.08
CA GLY A 144 -1.40 -0.49 -0.33
C GLY A 144 -0.59 -0.22 0.94
N LEU A 145 -1.22 0.11 2.07
CA LEU A 145 -0.54 0.22 3.35
C LEU A 145 -0.13 -1.16 3.89
N HIS A 146 -0.96 -2.18 3.72
CA HIS A 146 -0.65 -3.57 4.07
C HIS A 146 0.58 -4.05 3.28
N ASP A 147 0.57 -3.91 1.97
CA ASP A 147 1.70 -4.27 1.10
C ASP A 147 2.95 -3.45 1.42
N TRP A 148 2.78 -2.19 1.84
CA TRP A 148 3.91 -1.39 2.30
C TRP A 148 4.59 -2.01 3.51
N VAL A 149 3.84 -2.63 4.42
CA VAL A 149 4.39 -3.36 5.57
C VAL A 149 5.19 -4.58 5.11
N HIS A 150 4.76 -5.29 4.06
CA HIS A 150 5.51 -6.42 3.48
C HIS A 150 6.92 -6.04 3.05
N PHE A 151 7.10 -4.86 2.42
CA PHE A 151 8.44 -4.38 2.06
C PHE A 151 9.39 -4.18 3.25
N HIS A 152 8.91 -4.29 4.48
CA HIS A 152 9.74 -4.17 5.69
C HIS A 152 9.82 -5.47 6.48
N ASN A 153 9.35 -6.57 5.89
CA ASN A 153 9.52 -7.93 6.37
C ASN A 153 10.40 -8.72 5.41
N HIS A 154 11.56 -9.15 5.86
CA HIS A 154 12.40 -10.11 5.13
C HIS A 154 12.56 -11.37 5.97
N GLY A 155 11.70 -12.36 5.75
CA GLY A 155 11.67 -13.59 6.51
C GLY A 155 10.86 -14.67 5.82
N PRO A 156 10.97 -15.93 6.28
CA PRO A 156 10.18 -17.00 5.69
C PRO A 156 8.69 -16.76 5.99
N PHE A 157 7.87 -16.64 4.93
CA PHE A 157 6.41 -16.52 5.00
C PHE A 157 5.74 -17.86 5.39
N ASP A 158 6.34 -18.59 6.34
CA ASP A 158 5.93 -19.92 6.77
C ASP A 158 4.66 -19.91 7.65
N GLU A 159 4.31 -18.74 8.18
CA GLU A 159 3.08 -18.50 8.95
C GLU A 159 2.28 -17.34 8.34
N PRO A 160 1.58 -17.59 7.22
CA PRO A 160 0.87 -16.53 6.50
C PRO A 160 -0.16 -15.82 7.39
N ALA A 161 -1.07 -16.53 8.06
CA ALA A 161 -2.09 -15.88 8.90
C ALA A 161 -1.52 -14.96 9.99
N MET A 162 -0.36 -15.32 10.56
CA MET A 162 0.34 -14.48 11.53
C MET A 162 1.00 -13.27 10.86
N THR A 163 1.70 -13.48 9.75
CA THR A 163 2.33 -12.39 8.99
C THR A 163 1.30 -11.36 8.54
N GLU A 164 0.20 -11.85 7.96
CA GLU A 164 -0.93 -11.05 7.50
C GLU A 164 -1.58 -10.27 8.66
N LEU A 165 -1.72 -10.88 9.85
CA LEU A 165 -2.21 -10.18 11.05
C LEU A 165 -1.33 -8.98 11.43
N GLN A 166 0.01 -9.14 11.37
CA GLN A 166 0.94 -8.04 11.63
C GLN A 166 0.76 -6.92 10.60
N CYS A 167 0.70 -7.27 9.31
CA CYS A 167 0.50 -6.32 8.21
C CYS A 167 -0.82 -5.56 8.32
N ASP A 168 -1.93 -6.26 8.55
CA ASP A 168 -3.26 -5.68 8.71
C ASP A 168 -3.32 -4.67 9.87
N LEU A 169 -2.77 -5.04 11.03
CA LEU A 169 -2.79 -4.17 12.21
C LEU A 169 -1.95 -2.93 12.01
N VAL A 170 -0.78 -3.07 11.38
CA VAL A 170 0.09 -1.92 11.09
C VAL A 170 -0.55 -1.00 10.06
N ALA A 171 -1.12 -1.56 8.99
CA ALA A 171 -1.84 -0.79 7.98
C ALA A 171 -2.98 0.02 8.60
N LEU A 172 -3.79 -0.61 9.48
CA LEU A 172 -4.86 0.09 10.20
C LEU A 172 -4.32 1.18 11.14
N ALA A 173 -3.21 0.94 11.84
CA ALA A 173 -2.60 1.93 12.72
C ALA A 173 -2.09 3.14 11.95
N TRP A 174 -1.41 2.93 10.82
CA TRP A 174 -0.98 4.01 9.94
C TRP A 174 -2.16 4.75 9.32
N LEU A 175 -3.22 4.04 8.93
CA LEU A 175 -4.44 4.67 8.43
C LEU A 175 -5.06 5.60 9.49
N ARG A 176 -5.16 5.14 10.74
CA ARG A 176 -5.63 5.96 11.88
C ARG A 176 -4.75 7.17 12.13
N LEU A 177 -3.42 7.00 12.11
CA LEU A 177 -2.45 8.08 12.27
C LEU A 177 -2.63 9.18 11.22
N ASN A 178 -2.93 8.79 9.98
CA ASN A 178 -3.08 9.71 8.86
C ASN A 178 -4.52 10.15 8.59
N ALA A 179 -5.50 9.63 9.33
CA ALA A 179 -6.92 9.87 9.07
C ALA A 179 -7.30 11.36 8.97
N PRO A 180 -6.83 12.28 9.85
CA PRO A 180 -7.13 13.70 9.72
C PRO A 180 -6.58 14.32 8.43
N ARG A 181 -5.41 13.85 7.97
CA ARG A 181 -4.73 14.35 6.77
C ARG A 181 -5.40 13.84 5.48
N ILE A 182 -5.89 12.60 5.51
CA ILE A 182 -6.63 11.98 4.42
C ILE A 182 -8.06 12.55 4.33
N GLY A 183 -8.65 12.89 5.48
CA GLY A 183 -10.03 13.32 5.64
C GLY A 183 -10.99 12.16 5.91
N LEU A 184 -10.53 11.12 6.63
CA LEU A 184 -11.37 9.98 7.02
C LEU A 184 -12.17 10.28 8.28
N THR A 185 -13.38 9.73 8.34
CA THR A 185 -14.23 9.76 9.53
C THR A 185 -13.94 8.57 10.44
N GLU A 186 -14.33 8.66 11.71
CA GLU A 186 -14.28 7.53 12.64
C GLU A 186 -15.09 6.34 12.13
N ALA A 187 -16.29 6.57 11.58
CA ALA A 187 -17.12 5.52 11.00
C ALA A 187 -16.40 4.75 9.88
N ALA A 188 -15.68 5.44 8.99
CA ALA A 188 -14.93 4.77 7.93
C ALA A 188 -13.76 3.93 8.50
N LEU A 189 -13.10 4.39 9.56
CA LEU A 189 -12.05 3.63 10.23
C LEU A 189 -12.61 2.40 10.95
N ASP A 190 -13.79 2.52 11.58
CA ASP A 190 -14.47 1.42 12.25
C ASP A 190 -14.89 0.35 11.23
N ASP A 191 -15.42 0.74 10.07
CA ASP A 191 -15.79 -0.19 9.00
C ASP A 191 -14.57 -0.97 8.48
N VAL A 192 -13.42 -0.30 8.30
CA VAL A 192 -12.15 -0.95 7.93
C VAL A 192 -11.70 -1.91 9.03
N ALA A 193 -11.74 -1.50 10.30
CA ALA A 193 -11.33 -2.34 11.42
C ALA A 193 -12.16 -3.63 11.52
N HIS A 194 -13.50 -3.55 11.37
CA HIS A 194 -14.37 -4.73 11.35
C HIS A 194 -14.10 -5.64 10.13
N SER A 195 -13.80 -5.04 8.98
CA SER A 195 -13.48 -5.80 7.77
C SER A 195 -12.18 -6.59 7.93
N LEU A 196 -11.13 -5.95 8.46
CA LEU A 196 -9.84 -6.60 8.74
C LEU A 196 -9.96 -7.67 9.84
N ALA A 197 -10.73 -7.42 10.91
CA ALA A 197 -10.99 -8.44 11.93
C ALA A 197 -11.69 -9.69 11.34
N THR A 198 -12.65 -9.47 10.43
CA THR A 198 -13.35 -10.54 9.72
C THR A 198 -12.41 -11.31 8.80
N LEU A 199 -11.57 -10.61 8.05
CA LEU A 199 -10.58 -11.22 7.16
C LEU A 199 -9.55 -12.04 7.95
N SER A 200 -9.03 -11.49 9.04
CA SER A 200 -8.08 -12.18 9.92
C SER A 200 -8.67 -13.46 10.50
N ARG A 201 -9.91 -13.44 11.02
CA ARG A 201 -10.61 -14.66 11.47
C ARG A 201 -10.69 -15.70 10.37
N LYS A 202 -11.00 -15.28 9.14
CA LYS A 202 -11.08 -16.18 7.99
C LYS A 202 -9.71 -16.81 7.69
N ARG A 203 -8.63 -16.03 7.67
CA ARG A 203 -7.25 -16.52 7.44
C ARG A 203 -6.86 -17.59 8.47
N PHE A 204 -7.05 -17.31 9.76
CA PHE A 204 -6.77 -18.29 10.83
C PHE A 204 -7.61 -19.57 10.71
N ALA A 205 -8.89 -19.43 10.34
CA ALA A 205 -9.77 -20.58 10.15
C ALA A 205 -9.36 -21.41 8.91
N ASP A 206 -9.00 -20.76 7.80
CA ASP A 206 -8.59 -21.42 6.56
C ASP A 206 -7.25 -22.17 6.73
N GLU A 207 -6.34 -21.67 7.57
CA GLU A 207 -5.06 -22.31 7.91
C GLU A 207 -5.14 -23.35 9.05
N GLU A 208 -6.31 -23.50 9.68
CA GLU A 208 -6.52 -24.38 10.84
C GLU A 208 -5.58 -24.08 12.02
N VAL A 209 -5.18 -22.81 12.19
CA VAL A 209 -4.29 -22.34 13.27
C VAL A 209 -5.01 -21.45 14.27
N THR A 210 -4.51 -21.43 15.51
CA THR A 210 -5.10 -20.61 16.58
C THR A 210 -4.57 -19.18 16.51
N SER A 211 -5.48 -18.20 16.55
CA SER A 211 -5.13 -16.78 16.69
C SER A 211 -4.32 -16.53 17.98
N PRO A 212 -3.32 -15.63 17.96
CA PRO A 212 -2.54 -15.29 19.15
C PRO A 212 -3.36 -14.59 20.24
N VAL A 213 -4.55 -14.07 19.88
CA VAL A 213 -5.52 -13.49 20.80
C VAL A 213 -6.88 -14.18 20.68
N ALA A 214 -7.61 -14.25 21.79
CA ALA A 214 -8.95 -14.82 21.81
C ALA A 214 -9.99 -13.91 21.14
N ASP A 215 -9.77 -12.60 21.16
CA ASP A 215 -10.71 -11.58 20.66
C ASP A 215 -10.03 -10.70 19.61
N LEU A 216 -10.15 -11.11 18.34
CA LEU A 216 -9.62 -10.36 17.21
C LEU A 216 -10.41 -9.06 16.99
N ASP A 217 -11.70 -9.00 17.29
CA ASP A 217 -12.47 -7.76 17.15
C ASP A 217 -11.94 -6.70 18.11
N ALA A 218 -11.73 -7.06 19.38
CA ALA A 218 -11.13 -6.15 20.35
C ALA A 218 -9.72 -5.71 19.96
N LEU A 219 -8.93 -6.58 19.31
CA LEU A 219 -7.59 -6.25 18.84
C LEU A 219 -7.62 -5.18 17.73
N PHE A 220 -8.50 -5.33 16.74
CA PHE A 220 -8.61 -4.37 15.63
C PHE A 220 -9.34 -3.09 16.04
N LEU A 221 -10.38 -3.15 16.88
CA LEU A 221 -11.14 -1.99 17.34
C LEU A 221 -10.42 -1.19 18.43
N GLY A 222 -9.51 -1.84 19.16
CA GLY A 222 -8.70 -1.22 20.19
C GLY A 222 -7.55 -0.35 19.66
N PRO A 223 -6.85 0.35 20.57
CA PRO A 223 -5.58 1.00 20.22
C PRO A 223 -4.55 -0.04 19.77
N TYR A 224 -3.59 0.38 18.94
CA TYR A 224 -2.52 -0.51 18.52
C TYR A 224 -1.75 -1.03 19.76
N PRO A 225 -1.48 -2.34 19.86
CA PRO A 225 -0.82 -2.90 21.03
C PRO A 225 0.57 -2.29 21.24
N SER A 226 0.83 -1.76 22.43
CA SER A 226 2.21 -1.67 22.91
C SER A 226 2.70 -3.11 23.13
N ARG A 227 3.80 -3.51 22.48
CA ARG A 227 4.44 -4.86 22.51
C ARG A 227 3.83 -5.85 23.50
N LEU A 228 3.34 -6.99 23.00
CA LEU A 228 2.90 -8.13 23.81
C LEU A 228 3.99 -8.60 24.80
#